data_AF-A0A2S7KAM5-F1
#
_entry.id   AF-A0A2S7KAM5-F1
#
_cell.length_a   1.000
_cell.length_b   1.000
_cell.length_c   1.000
_cell.angle_alpha   90.00
_cell.angle_beta   90.00
_cell.angle_gamma   90.00
#
_symmetry.space_group_name_H-M   'P 1'
#
loop_
_entity.id
_entity.type
_entity.pdbx_description
1 polymer ?
#
loop_
_entity_poly.entity_id
_entity_poly.type
_entity_poly.pdbx_seq_one_letter_code
_entity_poly.pdbx_strand_id
1 'polypeptide(L)'
;MTELHGEASIVLLLLGAIIVSSVIIRRSFERIHMPPIVGYTMLGLLISTLDPSADFISVDARRTIGVFANIGLVALLFRVGLESNLAALVQQLRPALMVWVSDITVSALTAFAVVRYVFDFGLIPAILSGAAFSATSVGVSTAVWRDAKALKRPSGALLIDVAELDDISAVIIISILFALGPLIGGGAGGSLAPLLAHQTALVLINLALFATGCIVFSRFIEKRVTKRFAQLDPKYGPAFFAAGAAFAIAAAADLLGLSLAIGAMFAGLAFSRDPVERKIDQSFSPIYDFFAPFFFVHIGMGVEIQYIFSALGFGIILFAAASLGKIVGVGLPSLRFIRPRGALLIGVSMIPRAEIALLVMGYGLSLGDWATPPALYNTVVLVSLATCILSPIAVRWLLQTSPPLERKALT
;
A
#
# COMPACT_ATOMS: atom_id res chain seq x y z
N MET A 1 4.52 30.84 28.13
CA MET A 1 4.12 31.31 26.77
C MET A 1 5.28 31.27 25.79
N THR A 2 6.52 31.57 26.19
CA THR A 2 7.73 31.51 25.35
C THR A 2 8.11 30.08 24.91
N GLU A 3 7.98 29.07 25.77
CA GLU A 3 8.25 27.66 25.41
C GLU A 3 7.24 27.08 24.41
N LEU A 4 5.94 27.35 24.61
CA LEU A 4 4.86 26.97 23.67
C LEU A 4 5.03 27.59 22.26
N HIS A 5 5.59 28.79 22.15
CA HIS A 5 5.89 29.40 20.84
C HIS A 5 7.08 28.72 20.15
N GLY A 6 8.06 28.23 20.92
CA GLY A 6 9.22 27.50 20.39
C GLY A 6 8.81 26.18 19.74
N GLU A 7 7.97 25.40 20.42
CA GLU A 7 7.53 24.09 19.92
C GLU A 7 6.68 24.18 18.66
N ALA A 8 5.68 25.08 18.64
CA ALA A 8 4.85 25.27 17.45
C ALA A 8 5.68 25.71 16.22
N SER A 9 6.71 26.54 16.43
CA SER A 9 7.61 26.98 15.37
C SER A 9 8.45 25.83 14.79
N ILE A 10 8.95 24.93 15.65
CA ILE A 10 9.71 23.75 15.23
C ILE A 10 8.82 22.79 14.44
N VAL A 11 7.59 22.55 14.91
CA VAL A 11 6.62 21.70 14.19
C VAL A 11 6.35 22.26 12.79
N LEU A 12 6.05 23.56 12.69
CA LEU A 12 5.79 24.21 11.39
C LEU A 12 7.01 24.16 10.48
N LEU A 13 8.22 24.34 11.02
CA LEU A 13 9.47 24.25 10.27
C LEU A 13 9.67 22.83 9.72
N LEU A 14 9.44 21.79 10.53
CA LEU A 14 9.56 20.40 10.10
C LEU A 14 8.53 20.04 9.03
N LEU A 15 7.26 20.41 9.23
CA LEU A 15 6.21 20.19 8.22
C LEU A 15 6.54 20.91 6.91
N GLY A 16 6.96 22.18 6.99
CA GLY A 16 7.38 22.97 5.84
C GLY A 16 8.59 22.36 5.12
N ALA A 17 9.59 21.88 5.88
CA ALA A 17 10.76 21.21 5.33
C ALA A 17 10.41 19.90 4.60
N ILE A 18 9.50 19.10 5.16
CA ILE A 18 8.99 17.87 4.52
C ILE A 18 8.30 18.21 3.20
N ILE A 19 7.44 19.23 3.16
CA ILE A 19 6.70 19.63 1.94
C ILE A 19 7.65 20.16 0.88
N VAL A 20 8.58 21.06 1.23
CA VAL A 20 9.54 21.60 0.27
C VAL A 20 10.45 20.49 -0.27
N SER A 21 10.92 19.61 0.62
CA SER A 21 11.75 18.47 0.24
C SER A 21 10.99 17.48 -0.64
N SER A 22 9.70 17.24 -0.39
CA SER A 22 8.91 16.29 -1.19
C SER A 22 8.79 16.74 -2.65
N VAL A 23 8.66 18.04 -2.92
CA VAL A 23 8.65 18.58 -4.29
C VAL A 23 10.00 18.35 -4.99
N ILE A 24 11.11 18.62 -4.28
CA ILE A 24 12.47 18.42 -4.81
C ILE A 24 12.72 16.93 -5.08
N ILE A 25 12.36 16.07 -4.13
CA ILE A 25 12.48 14.61 -4.22
C ILE A 25 11.67 14.11 -5.41
N ARG A 26 10.38 14.45 -5.48
CA ARG A 26 9.50 14.05 -6.57
C ARG A 26 10.11 14.38 -7.92
N ARG A 27 10.49 15.65 -8.12
CA ARG A 27 11.04 16.10 -9.40
C ARG A 27 12.36 15.42 -9.74
N SER A 28 13.19 15.14 -8.75
CA SER A 28 14.49 14.47 -8.94
C SER A 28 14.32 13.00 -9.30
N PHE A 29 13.44 12.28 -8.59
CA PHE A 29 13.17 10.86 -8.81
C PHE A 29 12.44 10.62 -10.12
N GLU A 30 11.47 11.46 -10.49
CA GLU A 30 10.80 11.40 -11.79
C GLU A 30 11.79 11.56 -12.97
N ARG A 31 12.80 12.44 -12.84
CA ARG A 31 13.83 12.63 -13.88
C ARG A 31 14.68 11.39 -14.13
N ILE A 32 14.94 10.60 -13.07
CA ILE A 32 15.68 9.35 -13.17
C ILE A 32 14.77 8.12 -13.33
N HIS A 33 13.47 8.34 -13.61
CA HIS A 33 12.45 7.29 -13.79
C HIS A 33 12.29 6.36 -12.57
N MET A 34 12.47 6.89 -11.36
CA MET A 34 12.23 6.18 -10.11
C MET A 34 10.94 6.66 -9.44
N PRO A 35 10.22 5.79 -8.71
CA PRO A 35 9.05 6.21 -7.94
C PRO A 35 9.43 7.22 -6.83
N PRO A 36 8.75 8.38 -6.71
CA PRO A 36 9.00 9.36 -5.65
C PRO A 36 8.91 8.81 -4.22
N ILE A 37 8.08 7.78 -4.03
CA ILE A 37 7.87 7.08 -2.76
C ILE A 37 9.20 6.64 -2.13
N VAL A 38 10.15 6.17 -2.93
CA VAL A 38 11.49 5.76 -2.48
C VAL A 38 12.19 6.94 -1.79
N GLY A 39 12.17 8.11 -2.40
CA GLY A 39 12.81 9.30 -1.86
C GLY A 39 12.11 9.84 -0.60
N TYR A 40 10.78 9.74 -0.51
CA TYR A 40 10.05 10.14 0.70
C TYR A 40 10.40 9.24 1.89
N THR A 41 10.47 7.93 1.67
CA THR A 41 10.90 6.98 2.71
C THR A 41 12.37 7.21 3.09
N MET A 42 13.25 7.49 2.12
CA MET A 42 14.65 7.86 2.39
C MET A 42 14.78 9.16 3.18
N LEU A 43 13.90 10.14 2.95
CA LEU A 43 13.86 11.37 3.74
C LEU A 43 13.49 11.07 5.20
N GLY A 44 12.50 10.20 5.43
CA GLY A 44 12.18 9.73 6.78
C GLY A 44 13.35 9.01 7.46
N LEU A 45 14.05 8.15 6.71
CA LEU A 45 15.26 7.47 7.19
C LEU A 45 16.35 8.48 7.56
N LEU A 46 16.58 9.50 6.73
CA LEU A 46 17.54 10.57 7.01
C LEU A 46 17.15 11.31 8.31
N ILE A 47 15.87 11.64 8.48
CA ILE A 47 15.37 12.26 9.70
C ILE A 47 15.65 11.37 10.91
N SER A 48 15.41 10.05 10.82
CA SER A 48 15.77 9.10 11.88
C SER A 48 17.27 9.06 12.17
N THR A 49 18.13 9.09 11.14
CA THR A 49 19.60 9.11 11.34
C THR A 49 20.11 10.39 12.00
N LEU A 50 19.44 11.53 11.79
CA LEU A 50 19.81 12.81 12.36
C LEU A 50 19.30 12.99 13.79
N ASP A 51 18.28 12.20 14.19
CA ASP A 51 17.71 12.19 15.54
C ASP A 51 17.68 10.77 16.15
N PRO A 52 18.86 10.13 16.33
CA PRO A 52 18.93 8.73 16.75
C PRO A 52 18.50 8.50 18.20
N SER A 53 18.61 9.51 19.07
CA SER A 53 18.14 9.43 20.46
C SER A 53 16.68 9.87 20.65
N ALA A 54 16.02 10.29 19.57
CA ALA A 54 14.67 10.85 19.57
C ALA A 54 14.48 12.09 20.47
N ASP A 55 15.56 12.81 20.75
CA ASP A 55 15.57 14.00 21.60
C ASP A 55 15.42 15.30 20.80
N PHE A 56 15.80 15.30 19.51
CA PHE A 56 15.79 16.50 18.68
C PHE A 56 14.39 16.84 18.16
N ILE A 57 13.60 15.82 17.78
CA ILE A 57 12.23 15.99 17.33
C ILE A 57 11.29 15.73 18.50
N SER A 58 10.65 16.80 18.98
CA SER A 58 9.73 16.72 20.11
C SER A 58 8.62 15.68 19.90
N VAL A 59 8.12 15.13 21.01
CA VAL A 59 7.02 14.15 21.01
C VAL A 59 5.80 14.69 20.27
N ASP A 60 5.48 15.98 20.44
CA ASP A 60 4.36 16.61 19.76
C ASP A 60 4.61 16.79 18.25
N ALA A 61 5.84 17.05 17.82
CA ALA A 61 6.19 17.05 16.41
C ALA A 61 6.03 15.66 15.78
N ARG A 62 6.51 14.60 16.45
CA ARG A 62 6.32 13.20 16.01
C ARG A 62 4.85 12.83 15.92
N ARG A 63 4.05 13.19 16.93
CA ARG A 63 2.58 12.98 16.95
C ARG A 63 1.91 13.72 15.79
N THR A 64 2.29 14.98 15.55
CA THR A 64 1.74 15.78 14.44
C THR A 64 2.09 15.17 13.09
N ILE A 65 3.34 14.74 12.88
CA ILE A 65 3.73 14.03 11.65
C ILE A 65 2.92 12.74 11.50
N GLY A 66 2.67 12.00 12.58
CA GLY A 66 1.80 10.81 12.57
C GLY A 66 0.36 11.12 12.13
N VAL A 67 -0.23 12.24 12.57
CA VAL A 67 -1.55 12.69 12.09
C VAL A 67 -1.51 12.99 10.59
N PHE A 68 -0.50 13.71 10.11
CA PHE A 68 -0.33 13.99 8.68
C PHE A 68 -0.09 12.70 7.87
N ALA A 69 0.62 11.72 8.45
CA ALA A 69 0.85 10.41 7.86
C ALA A 69 -0.46 9.62 7.71
N ASN A 70 -1.35 9.67 8.70
CA ASN A 70 -2.68 9.05 8.60
C ASN A 70 -3.55 9.73 7.52
N ILE A 71 -3.49 11.06 7.42
CA ILE A 71 -4.15 11.79 6.32
C ILE A 71 -3.56 11.39 4.97
N GLY A 72 -2.23 11.25 4.89
CA GLY A 72 -1.51 10.78 3.71
C GLY A 72 -1.89 9.37 3.29
N LEU A 73 -2.03 8.45 4.27
CA LEU A 73 -2.50 7.10 4.05
C LEU A 73 -3.92 7.08 3.47
N VAL A 74 -4.83 7.87 4.05
CA VAL A 74 -6.20 7.98 3.55
C VAL A 74 -6.21 8.55 2.13
N ALA A 75 -5.45 9.61 1.87
CA ALA A 75 -5.38 10.19 0.52
C ALA A 75 -4.80 9.22 -0.51
N LEU A 76 -3.77 8.47 -0.13
CA LEU A 76 -3.14 7.46 -0.96
C LEU A 76 -4.11 6.34 -1.34
N LEU A 77 -4.76 5.71 -0.36
CA LEU A 77 -5.62 4.57 -0.62
C LEU A 77 -6.98 4.97 -1.17
N PHE A 78 -7.45 6.19 -0.89
CA PHE A 78 -8.58 6.77 -1.61
C PHE A 78 -8.30 6.87 -3.09
N ARG A 79 -7.11 7.37 -3.49
CA ARG A 79 -6.72 7.45 -4.89
C ARG A 79 -6.63 6.07 -5.54
N VAL A 80 -6.05 5.08 -4.85
CA VAL A 80 -6.04 3.68 -5.33
C VAL A 80 -7.45 3.16 -5.57
N GLY A 81 -8.37 3.42 -4.63
CA GLY A 81 -9.77 3.03 -4.80
C GLY A 81 -10.48 3.78 -5.92
N LEU A 82 -10.16 5.06 -6.14
CA LEU A 82 -10.75 5.87 -7.21
C LEU A 82 -10.34 5.36 -8.60
N GLU A 83 -9.09 4.92 -8.74
CA GLU A 83 -8.55 4.36 -9.99
C GLU A 83 -9.03 2.90 -10.24
N SER A 84 -9.69 2.26 -9.27
CA SER A 84 -10.11 0.86 -9.34
C SER A 84 -11.39 0.65 -10.16
N ASN A 85 -11.37 -0.30 -11.11
CA ASN A 85 -12.53 -0.64 -11.94
C ASN A 85 -13.18 -1.99 -11.55
N LEU A 86 -14.06 -1.94 -10.55
CA LEU A 86 -14.84 -3.11 -10.08
C LEU A 86 -15.60 -3.85 -11.19
N ALA A 87 -16.08 -3.15 -12.23
CA ALA A 87 -16.86 -3.78 -13.29
C ALA A 87 -15.97 -4.58 -14.25
N ALA A 88 -14.79 -4.04 -14.59
CA ALA A 88 -13.80 -4.74 -15.39
C ALA A 88 -13.25 -5.97 -14.63
N LEU A 89 -13.01 -5.81 -13.33
CA LEU A 89 -12.58 -6.89 -12.44
C LEU A 89 -13.49 -8.12 -12.52
N VAL A 90 -14.81 -7.93 -12.33
CA VAL A 90 -15.78 -9.04 -12.31
C VAL A 90 -15.82 -9.79 -13.64
N GLN A 91 -15.64 -9.08 -14.75
CA GLN A 91 -15.63 -9.70 -16.09
C GLN A 91 -14.36 -10.51 -16.36
N GLN A 92 -13.24 -10.16 -15.72
CA GLN A 92 -11.92 -10.75 -15.95
C GLN A 92 -11.47 -11.73 -14.85
N LEU A 93 -12.35 -12.00 -13.87
CA LEU A 93 -12.10 -12.93 -12.77
C LEU A 93 -11.60 -14.31 -13.23
N ARG A 94 -12.19 -14.91 -14.27
CA ARG A 94 -11.92 -16.32 -14.61
C ARG A 94 -10.46 -16.64 -14.99
N PRO A 95 -9.81 -15.94 -15.93
CA PRO A 95 -8.41 -16.21 -16.27
C PRO A 95 -7.42 -15.74 -15.19
N ALA A 96 -7.70 -14.62 -14.51
CA ALA A 96 -6.80 -14.05 -13.51
C ALA A 96 -6.83 -14.79 -12.16
N LEU A 97 -7.94 -15.46 -11.81
CA LEU A 97 -8.12 -16.12 -10.50
C LEU A 97 -7.01 -17.12 -10.18
N MET A 98 -6.63 -17.96 -11.15
CA MET A 98 -5.61 -18.98 -10.92
C MET A 98 -4.23 -18.36 -10.66
N VAL A 99 -3.90 -17.29 -11.40
CA VAL A 99 -2.65 -16.55 -11.21
C VAL A 99 -2.67 -15.83 -9.86
N TRP A 100 -3.78 -15.16 -9.53
CA TRP A 100 -3.97 -14.43 -8.28
C TRP A 100 -3.90 -15.32 -7.02
N VAL A 101 -4.60 -16.46 -6.99
CA VAL A 101 -4.54 -17.39 -5.85
C VAL A 101 -3.11 -17.91 -5.66
N SER A 102 -2.44 -18.28 -6.75
CA SER A 102 -1.06 -18.73 -6.73
C SER A 102 -0.13 -17.63 -6.24
N ASP A 103 -0.33 -16.40 -6.71
CA ASP A 103 0.47 -15.23 -6.32
C ASP A 103 0.42 -14.97 -4.81
N ILE A 104 -0.78 -14.77 -4.26
CA ILE A 104 -0.95 -14.53 -2.83
C ILE A 104 -0.35 -15.67 -2.02
N THR A 105 -0.67 -16.91 -2.39
CA THR A 105 -0.28 -18.08 -1.62
C THR A 105 1.23 -18.26 -1.63
N VAL A 106 1.85 -18.29 -2.81
CA VAL A 106 3.30 -18.52 -2.95
C VAL A 106 4.09 -17.36 -2.35
N SER A 107 3.68 -16.11 -2.61
CA SER A 107 4.38 -14.93 -2.09
C SER A 107 4.30 -14.84 -0.57
N ALA A 108 3.10 -15.06 0.00
CA ALA A 108 2.92 -15.07 1.45
C ALA A 108 3.69 -16.21 2.13
N LEU A 109 3.59 -17.43 1.61
CA LEU A 109 4.29 -18.59 2.16
C LEU A 109 5.80 -18.45 2.07
N THR A 110 6.33 -17.87 0.99
CA THR A 110 7.78 -17.70 0.83
C THR A 110 8.33 -16.70 1.85
N ALA A 111 7.69 -15.55 2.03
CA ALA A 111 8.11 -14.59 3.05
C ALA A 111 7.91 -15.14 4.47
N PHE A 112 6.78 -15.80 4.73
CA PHE A 112 6.51 -16.47 6.00
C PHE A 112 7.61 -17.49 6.33
N ALA A 113 7.96 -18.36 5.38
CA ALA A 113 8.91 -19.43 5.60
C ALA A 113 10.31 -18.89 5.91
N VAL A 114 10.75 -17.85 5.19
CA VAL A 114 12.03 -17.19 5.47
C VAL A 114 12.04 -16.57 6.86
N VAL A 115 11.01 -15.78 7.19
CA VAL A 115 10.95 -15.10 8.49
C VAL A 115 10.83 -16.09 9.65
N ARG A 116 10.04 -17.16 9.50
CA ARG A 116 9.83 -18.16 10.55
C ARG A 116 10.98 -19.14 10.72
N TYR A 117 11.53 -19.67 9.62
CA TYR A 117 12.45 -20.81 9.66
C TYR A 117 13.90 -20.45 9.34
N VAL A 118 14.15 -19.32 8.65
CA VAL A 118 15.52 -18.87 8.34
C VAL A 118 15.96 -17.80 9.32
N PHE A 119 15.10 -16.84 9.64
CA PHE A 119 15.41 -15.78 10.61
C PHE A 119 15.02 -16.14 12.06
N ASP A 120 14.30 -17.25 12.23
CA ASP A 120 13.80 -17.74 13.52
C ASP A 120 12.96 -16.73 14.32
N PHE A 121 12.21 -15.85 13.62
CA PHE A 121 11.23 -15.00 14.28
C PHE A 121 9.98 -15.79 14.65
N GLY A 122 9.21 -15.24 15.60
CA GLY A 122 7.94 -15.83 16.05
C GLY A 122 6.88 -15.95 14.95
N LEU A 123 5.79 -16.65 15.28
CA LEU A 123 4.68 -16.88 14.35
C LEU A 123 4.06 -15.57 13.83
N ILE A 124 3.88 -14.58 14.69
CA ILE A 124 3.20 -13.33 14.33
C ILE A 124 4.03 -12.46 13.40
N PRO A 125 5.33 -12.19 13.67
CA PRO A 125 6.19 -11.54 12.70
C PRO A 125 6.21 -12.22 11.33
N ALA A 126 6.18 -13.56 11.30
CA ALA A 126 6.13 -14.34 10.06
C ALA A 126 4.80 -14.18 9.31
N ILE A 127 3.65 -14.19 10.01
CA ILE A 127 2.32 -13.96 9.40
C ILE A 127 2.23 -12.54 8.85
N LEU A 128 2.67 -11.53 9.62
CA LEU A 128 2.67 -10.13 9.18
C LEU A 128 3.57 -9.94 7.95
N SER A 129 4.75 -10.58 7.94
CA SER A 129 5.62 -10.56 6.76
C SER A 129 4.99 -11.27 5.56
N GLY A 130 4.35 -12.43 5.76
CA GLY A 130 3.60 -13.12 4.71
C GLY A 130 2.53 -12.23 4.08
N ALA A 131 1.78 -11.49 4.89
CA ALA A 131 0.79 -10.54 4.41
C ALA A 131 1.41 -9.30 3.74
N ALA A 132 2.47 -8.72 4.32
CA ALA A 132 3.17 -7.59 3.74
C ALA A 132 3.73 -7.92 2.35
N PHE A 133 4.18 -9.16 2.15
CA PHE A 133 4.71 -9.66 0.89
C PHE A 133 3.69 -10.43 0.04
N SER A 134 2.41 -10.50 0.41
CA SER A 134 1.38 -10.92 -0.54
C SER A 134 1.07 -9.77 -1.51
N ALA A 135 0.88 -8.56 -0.98
CA ALA A 135 0.41 -7.36 -1.69
C ALA A 135 1.47 -6.63 -2.53
N THR A 136 1.13 -6.27 -3.76
CA THR A 136 1.99 -5.60 -4.74
C THR A 136 1.70 -4.10 -4.80
N SER A 137 2.72 -3.27 -5.02
CA SER A 137 2.50 -1.87 -5.42
C SER A 137 2.50 -1.75 -6.95
N VAL A 138 1.35 -2.01 -7.56
CA VAL A 138 1.20 -2.12 -9.02
C VAL A 138 1.44 -0.78 -9.72
N GLY A 139 1.17 0.33 -9.04
CA GLY A 139 1.44 1.69 -9.55
C GLY A 139 2.89 1.89 -9.99
N VAL A 140 3.85 1.29 -9.27
CA VAL A 140 5.28 1.35 -9.58
C VAL A 140 5.60 0.73 -10.94
N SER A 141 5.07 -0.47 -11.20
CA SER A 141 5.33 -1.17 -12.46
C SER A 141 4.50 -0.62 -13.62
N THR A 142 3.22 -0.33 -13.39
CA THR A 142 2.33 0.15 -14.46
C THR A 142 2.75 1.48 -15.06
N ALA A 143 3.46 2.34 -14.30
CA ALA A 143 4.13 3.52 -14.84
C ALA A 143 5.09 3.16 -15.98
N VAL A 144 5.94 2.16 -15.80
CA VAL A 144 6.89 1.68 -16.83
C VAL A 144 6.17 1.09 -18.03
N TRP A 145 5.09 0.33 -17.82
CA TRP A 145 4.28 -0.22 -18.89
C TRP A 145 3.54 0.87 -19.69
N ARG A 146 3.10 1.93 -19.02
CA ARG A 146 2.43 3.09 -19.63
C ARG A 146 3.41 3.87 -20.51
N ASP A 147 4.61 4.13 -20.01
CA ASP A 147 5.71 4.75 -20.77
C ASP A 147 6.04 3.94 -22.04
N ALA A 148 6.08 2.62 -21.91
CA ALA A 148 6.31 1.70 -23.02
C ALA A 148 5.09 1.49 -23.94
N LYS A 149 3.94 2.12 -23.65
CA LYS A 149 2.65 1.90 -24.35
C LYS A 149 2.25 0.43 -24.45
N ALA A 150 2.61 -0.37 -23.44
CA ALA A 150 2.48 -1.82 -23.44
C ALA A 150 1.26 -2.33 -22.65
N LEU A 151 0.55 -1.48 -21.91
CA LEU A 151 -0.60 -1.87 -21.08
C LEU A 151 -1.74 -2.55 -21.86
N LYS A 152 -1.90 -2.21 -23.15
CA LYS A 152 -2.95 -2.81 -24.01
C LYS A 152 -2.56 -4.17 -24.60
N ARG A 153 -1.34 -4.66 -24.35
CA ARG A 153 -0.91 -6.00 -24.79
C ARG A 153 -1.63 -7.06 -23.93
N PRO A 154 -1.78 -8.32 -24.40
CA PRO A 154 -2.38 -9.39 -23.60
C PRO A 154 -1.72 -9.57 -22.23
N SER A 155 -0.38 -9.48 -22.18
CA SER A 155 0.38 -9.51 -20.92
C SER A 155 0.17 -8.27 -20.04
N GLY A 156 -0.11 -7.12 -20.64
CA GLY A 156 -0.46 -5.89 -19.90
C GLY A 156 -1.86 -5.95 -19.31
N ALA A 157 -2.84 -6.50 -20.05
CA ALA A 157 -4.19 -6.73 -19.54
C ALA A 157 -4.18 -7.71 -18.37
N LEU A 158 -3.51 -8.87 -18.53
CA LEU A 158 -3.39 -9.86 -17.45
C LEU A 158 -2.69 -9.29 -16.21
N LEU A 159 -1.66 -8.44 -16.38
CA LEU A 159 -1.01 -7.75 -15.27
C LEU A 159 -2.01 -6.88 -14.48
N ILE A 160 -2.81 -6.08 -15.19
CA ILE A 160 -3.82 -5.21 -14.55
C ILE A 160 -4.90 -6.05 -13.86
N ASP A 161 -5.36 -7.13 -14.47
CA ASP A 161 -6.40 -7.98 -13.89
C ASP A 161 -5.94 -8.66 -12.59
N VAL A 162 -4.71 -9.20 -12.58
CA VAL A 162 -4.15 -9.83 -11.38
C VAL A 162 -3.87 -8.79 -10.31
N ALA A 163 -3.36 -7.62 -10.70
CA ALA A 163 -3.11 -6.49 -9.81
C ALA A 163 -4.35 -6.00 -9.07
N GLU A 164 -5.47 -5.80 -9.77
CA GLU A 164 -6.72 -5.33 -9.15
C GLU A 164 -7.24 -6.35 -8.11
N LEU A 165 -7.12 -7.66 -8.40
CA LEU A 165 -7.47 -8.70 -7.44
C LEU A 165 -6.51 -8.72 -6.24
N ASP A 166 -5.22 -8.48 -6.48
CA ASP A 166 -4.20 -8.41 -5.44
C ASP A 166 -4.48 -7.26 -4.46
N ASP A 167 -4.80 -6.05 -4.95
CA ASP A 167 -5.14 -4.89 -4.11
C ASP A 167 -6.36 -5.16 -3.21
N ILE A 168 -7.43 -5.76 -3.74
CA ILE A 168 -8.61 -6.11 -2.94
C ILE A 168 -8.26 -7.15 -1.87
N SER A 169 -7.51 -8.18 -2.25
CA SER A 169 -7.09 -9.22 -1.32
C SER A 169 -6.22 -8.68 -0.20
N ALA A 170 -5.34 -7.74 -0.53
CA ALA A 170 -4.43 -7.11 0.39
C ALA A 170 -5.20 -6.33 1.46
N VAL A 171 -6.22 -5.58 1.05
CA VAL A 171 -7.11 -4.87 1.98
C VAL A 171 -7.89 -5.82 2.89
N ILE A 172 -8.38 -6.95 2.37
CA ILE A 172 -9.04 -7.98 3.20
C ILE A 172 -8.05 -8.58 4.21
N ILE A 173 -6.85 -8.95 3.76
CA ILE A 173 -5.80 -9.53 4.62
C ILE A 173 -5.42 -8.53 5.74
N ILE A 174 -5.20 -7.26 5.40
CA ILE A 174 -4.92 -6.20 6.39
C ILE A 174 -6.07 -6.06 7.39
N SER A 175 -7.33 -6.10 6.93
CA SER A 175 -8.51 -6.01 7.79
C SER A 175 -8.50 -7.06 8.89
N ILE A 176 -8.22 -8.30 8.49
CA ILE A 176 -8.17 -9.45 9.39
C ILE A 176 -7.00 -9.28 10.36
N LEU A 177 -5.82 -8.90 9.87
CA LEU A 177 -4.64 -8.71 10.72
C LEU A 177 -4.79 -7.57 11.73
N PHE A 178 -5.37 -6.44 11.32
CA PHE A 178 -5.60 -5.31 12.21
C PHE A 178 -6.55 -5.68 13.33
N ALA A 179 -7.63 -6.38 13.01
CA ALA A 179 -8.60 -6.74 14.02
C ALA A 179 -8.16 -7.89 14.94
N LEU A 180 -7.30 -8.80 14.46
CA LEU A 180 -6.79 -9.91 15.27
C LEU A 180 -5.52 -9.57 16.06
N GLY A 181 -4.71 -8.63 15.59
CA GLY A 181 -3.43 -8.26 16.20
C GLY A 181 -3.52 -8.00 17.72
N PRO A 182 -4.40 -7.11 18.21
CA PRO A 182 -4.49 -6.77 19.63
C PRO A 182 -4.88 -7.96 20.52
N LEU A 183 -5.63 -8.93 19.99
CA LEU A 183 -6.05 -10.12 20.74
C LEU A 183 -4.94 -11.14 20.93
N ILE A 184 -4.04 -11.22 19.95
CA ILE A 184 -2.93 -12.17 19.98
C ILE A 184 -1.87 -11.73 21.01
N GLY A 185 -1.63 -10.43 21.13
CA GLY A 185 -0.69 -9.87 22.12
C GLY A 185 -1.20 -9.87 23.56
N GLY A 186 -2.53 -9.97 23.76
CA GLY A 186 -3.18 -9.85 25.06
C GLY A 186 -3.10 -11.07 25.99
N GLY A 187 -2.34 -12.12 25.64
CA GLY A 187 -2.10 -13.25 26.54
C GLY A 187 -3.36 -13.99 27.01
N ALA A 188 -4.32 -14.22 26.11
CA ALA A 188 -5.54 -14.95 26.47
C ALA A 188 -5.21 -16.39 26.89
N GLY A 189 -5.21 -16.65 28.20
CA GLY A 189 -4.91 -17.95 28.83
C GLY A 189 -5.97 -19.05 28.64
N GLY A 190 -6.84 -18.92 27.63
CA GLY A 190 -7.87 -19.90 27.27
C GLY A 190 -7.61 -20.51 25.88
N SER A 191 -8.48 -21.43 25.45
CA SER A 191 -8.40 -21.96 24.07
C SER A 191 -8.58 -20.80 23.07
N LEU A 192 -7.49 -20.45 22.39
CA LEU A 192 -7.43 -19.31 21.46
C LEU A 192 -8.33 -19.53 20.23
N ALA A 193 -8.57 -20.78 19.84
CA ALA A 193 -9.31 -21.11 18.62
C ALA A 193 -10.76 -20.57 18.59
N PRO A 194 -11.63 -20.79 19.59
CA PRO A 194 -12.98 -20.24 19.60
C PRO A 194 -13.01 -18.71 19.71
N LEU A 195 -12.07 -18.10 20.45
CA LEU A 195 -11.97 -16.65 20.56
C LEU A 195 -11.58 -16.00 19.22
N LEU A 196 -10.58 -16.57 18.54
CA LEU A 196 -10.12 -16.13 17.23
C LEU A 196 -11.20 -16.33 16.15
N ALA A 197 -11.92 -17.45 16.19
CA ALA A 197 -13.03 -17.71 15.27
C ALA A 197 -14.17 -16.70 15.46
N HIS A 198 -14.54 -16.42 16.71
CA HIS A 198 -15.57 -15.42 17.02
C HIS A 198 -15.17 -14.02 16.55
N GLN A 199 -13.93 -13.59 16.86
CA GLN A 199 -13.47 -12.28 16.41
C GLN A 199 -13.39 -12.19 14.89
N THR A 200 -12.84 -13.22 14.23
CA THR A 200 -12.75 -13.24 12.76
C THR A 200 -14.14 -13.11 12.15
N ALA A 201 -15.14 -13.81 12.70
CA ALA A 201 -16.52 -13.69 12.26
C ALA A 201 -17.08 -12.27 12.46
N LEU A 202 -16.86 -11.65 13.64
CA LEU A 202 -17.28 -10.26 13.89
C LEU A 202 -16.64 -9.27 12.92
N VAL A 203 -15.37 -9.45 12.59
CA VAL A 203 -14.64 -8.59 11.65
C VAL A 203 -15.18 -8.75 10.24
N LEU A 204 -15.45 -9.97 9.80
CA LEU A 204 -16.07 -10.22 8.51
C LEU A 204 -17.48 -9.63 8.44
N ILE A 205 -18.24 -9.68 9.54
CA ILE A 205 -19.56 -9.03 9.64
C ILE A 205 -19.41 -7.50 9.56
N ASN A 206 -18.51 -6.89 10.33
CA ASN A 206 -18.28 -5.44 10.30
C ASN A 206 -17.79 -4.99 8.93
N LEU A 207 -16.90 -5.74 8.30
CA LEU A 207 -16.42 -5.50 6.93
C LEU A 207 -17.58 -5.60 5.93
N ALA A 208 -18.43 -6.63 6.03
CA ALA A 208 -19.59 -6.78 5.15
C ALA A 208 -20.63 -5.66 5.34
N LEU A 209 -20.91 -5.27 6.59
CA LEU A 209 -21.79 -4.14 6.91
C LEU A 209 -21.23 -2.83 6.39
N PHE A 210 -19.94 -2.57 6.62
CA PHE A 210 -19.25 -1.38 6.15
C PHE A 210 -19.22 -1.30 4.61
N ALA A 211 -18.85 -2.40 3.94
CA ALA A 211 -18.87 -2.50 2.49
C ALA A 211 -20.29 -2.27 1.92
N THR A 212 -21.31 -2.84 2.57
CA THR A 212 -22.72 -2.61 2.20
C THR A 212 -23.09 -1.15 2.35
N GLY A 213 -22.69 -0.51 3.46
CA GLY A 213 -22.86 0.93 3.68
C GLY A 213 -22.22 1.79 2.59
N CYS A 214 -20.99 1.47 2.19
CA CYS A 214 -20.30 2.14 1.09
C CYS A 214 -21.00 1.96 -0.25
N ILE A 215 -21.53 0.76 -0.54
CA ILE A 215 -22.33 0.48 -1.75
C ILE A 215 -23.63 1.30 -1.74
N VAL A 216 -24.32 1.37 -0.60
CA VAL A 216 -25.53 2.18 -0.43
C VAL A 216 -25.21 3.67 -0.62
N PHE A 217 -24.14 4.16 0.00
CA PHE A 217 -23.66 5.54 -0.18
C PHE A 217 -23.39 5.84 -1.66
N SER A 218 -22.60 5.00 -2.34
CA SER A 218 -22.26 5.12 -3.76
C SER A 218 -23.51 5.17 -4.65
N ARG A 219 -24.49 4.28 -4.41
CA ARG A 219 -25.69 4.18 -5.25
C ARG A 219 -26.70 5.30 -5.03
N PHE A 220 -26.87 5.78 -3.80
CA PHE A 220 -28.01 6.63 -3.44
C PHE A 220 -27.63 8.05 -3.00
N ILE A 221 -26.43 8.25 -2.47
CA ILE A 221 -26.04 9.51 -1.81
C ILE A 221 -24.99 10.25 -2.65
N GLU A 222 -23.89 9.57 -2.99
CA GLU A 222 -22.68 10.13 -3.60
C GLU A 222 -23.03 11.10 -4.75
N LYS A 223 -23.55 10.60 -5.87
CA LYS A 223 -23.89 11.41 -7.06
C LYS A 223 -24.78 12.62 -6.77
N ARG A 224 -25.75 12.48 -5.86
CA ARG A 224 -26.68 13.57 -5.52
C ARG A 224 -25.95 14.68 -4.76
N VAL A 225 -25.09 14.31 -3.83
CA VAL A 225 -24.34 15.25 -3.01
C VAL A 225 -23.20 15.87 -3.83
N THR A 226 -22.47 15.07 -4.61
CA THR A 226 -21.45 15.55 -5.56
C THR A 226 -22.02 16.61 -6.51
N LYS A 227 -23.21 16.38 -7.06
CA LYS A 227 -23.90 17.38 -7.91
C LYS A 227 -24.25 18.67 -7.16
N ARG A 228 -24.69 18.58 -5.90
CA ARG A 228 -24.99 19.76 -5.08
C ARG A 228 -23.73 20.57 -4.79
N PHE A 229 -22.64 19.93 -4.41
CA PHE A 229 -21.36 20.60 -4.20
C PHE A 229 -20.81 21.21 -5.50
N ALA A 230 -21.00 20.55 -6.65
CA ALA A 230 -20.68 21.11 -7.95
C ALA A 230 -21.49 22.37 -8.30
N GLN A 231 -22.70 22.52 -7.77
CA GLN A 231 -23.52 23.72 -7.96
C GLN A 231 -23.10 24.86 -7.02
N LEU A 232 -22.62 24.54 -5.82
CA LEU A 232 -22.08 25.52 -4.88
C LEU A 232 -20.74 26.08 -5.35
N ASP A 233 -19.84 25.20 -5.77
CA ASP A 233 -18.54 25.57 -6.32
C ASP A 233 -18.15 24.56 -7.43
N PRO A 234 -18.30 24.95 -8.72
CA PRO A 234 -17.97 24.08 -9.84
C PRO A 234 -16.48 23.69 -9.92
N LYS A 235 -15.59 24.45 -9.28
CA LYS A 235 -14.14 24.27 -9.35
C LYS A 235 -13.64 23.35 -8.23
N TYR A 236 -14.02 23.61 -6.99
CA TYR A 236 -13.49 22.89 -5.82
C TYR A 236 -14.51 22.00 -5.11
N GLY A 237 -15.81 22.26 -5.29
CA GLY A 237 -16.89 21.58 -4.56
C GLY A 237 -16.84 20.05 -4.62
N PRO A 238 -16.82 19.42 -5.81
CA PRO A 238 -16.77 17.96 -5.94
C PRO A 238 -15.54 17.35 -5.27
N ALA A 239 -14.40 18.02 -5.38
CA ALA A 239 -13.12 17.54 -4.84
C ALA A 239 -13.11 17.56 -3.31
N PHE A 240 -13.59 18.66 -2.72
CA PHE A 240 -13.65 18.81 -1.27
C PHE A 240 -14.71 17.91 -0.66
N PHE A 241 -15.83 17.68 -1.35
CA PHE A 241 -16.80 16.68 -0.94
C PHE A 241 -16.19 15.27 -0.97
N ALA A 242 -15.53 14.89 -2.06
CA ALA A 242 -14.88 13.58 -2.17
C ALA A 242 -13.82 13.38 -1.09
N ALA A 243 -12.96 14.39 -0.84
CA ALA A 243 -11.96 14.35 0.22
C ALA A 243 -12.60 14.25 1.61
N GLY A 244 -13.58 15.10 1.92
CA GLY A 244 -14.29 15.07 3.20
C GLY A 244 -15.02 13.75 3.44
N ALA A 245 -15.65 13.20 2.41
CA ALA A 245 -16.29 11.89 2.44
C ALA A 245 -15.25 10.78 2.65
N ALA A 246 -14.09 10.85 1.98
CA ALA A 246 -13.02 9.87 2.16
C ALA A 246 -12.52 9.82 3.62
N PHE A 247 -12.28 10.97 4.24
CA PHE A 247 -11.89 11.03 5.65
C PHE A 247 -13.00 10.54 6.59
N ALA A 248 -14.26 10.93 6.35
CA ALA A 248 -15.38 10.51 7.17
C ALA A 248 -15.63 8.99 7.08
N ILE A 249 -15.54 8.42 5.88
CA ILE A 249 -15.71 6.98 5.63
C ILE A 249 -14.52 6.19 6.19
N ALA A 250 -13.29 6.70 6.07
CA ALA A 250 -12.11 6.13 6.72
C ALA A 250 -12.25 6.09 8.25
N ALA A 251 -12.68 7.19 8.86
CA ALA A 251 -12.93 7.25 10.31
C ALA A 251 -14.07 6.31 10.74
N ALA A 252 -15.14 6.19 9.94
CA ALA A 252 -16.23 5.25 10.21
C ALA A 252 -15.75 3.79 10.17
N ALA A 253 -14.81 3.45 9.28
CA ALA A 253 -14.19 2.12 9.25
C ALA A 253 -13.39 1.85 10.54
N ASP A 254 -12.59 2.83 10.98
CA ASP A 254 -11.80 2.76 12.21
C ASP A 254 -12.68 2.56 13.46
N LEU A 255 -13.80 3.28 13.55
CA LEU A 255 -14.79 3.11 14.62
C LEU A 255 -15.46 1.71 14.64
N LEU A 256 -15.47 1.00 13.50
CA LEU A 256 -15.97 -0.37 13.40
C LEU A 256 -14.87 -1.42 13.65
N GLY A 257 -13.66 -1.00 14.03
CA GLY A 257 -12.50 -1.88 14.24
C GLY A 257 -11.82 -2.35 12.97
N LEU A 258 -12.07 -1.67 11.84
CA LEU A 258 -11.33 -1.83 10.59
C LEU A 258 -10.20 -0.80 10.53
N SER A 259 -9.24 -0.93 9.63
CA SER A 259 -8.21 0.10 9.42
C SER A 259 -8.72 1.31 8.61
N LEU A 260 -8.15 2.49 8.87
CA LEU A 260 -8.32 3.71 8.05
C LEU A 260 -8.08 3.45 6.56
N ALA A 261 -7.11 2.57 6.25
CA ALA A 261 -6.75 2.15 4.91
C ALA A 261 -7.91 1.51 4.14
N ILE A 262 -8.66 0.62 4.80
CA ILE A 262 -9.85 -0.02 4.21
C ILE A 262 -10.91 1.04 3.91
N GLY A 263 -11.22 1.89 4.89
CA GLY A 263 -12.26 2.88 4.69
C GLY A 263 -11.91 3.89 3.59
N ALA A 264 -10.64 4.29 3.49
CA ALA A 264 -10.15 5.12 2.39
C ALA A 264 -10.31 4.45 1.02
N MET A 265 -9.89 3.19 0.87
CA MET A 265 -10.04 2.46 -0.39
C MET A 265 -11.51 2.26 -0.78
N PHE A 266 -12.37 1.87 0.16
CA PHE A 266 -13.80 1.71 -0.09
C PHE A 266 -14.49 3.03 -0.42
N ALA A 267 -14.05 4.15 0.19
CA ALA A 267 -14.47 5.48 -0.23
C ALA A 267 -14.09 5.73 -1.70
N GLY A 268 -12.84 5.47 -2.09
CA GLY A 268 -12.39 5.60 -3.48
C GLY A 268 -13.27 4.78 -4.45
N LEU A 269 -13.50 3.49 -4.13
CA LEU A 269 -14.39 2.60 -4.88
C LEU A 269 -15.83 3.15 -4.98
N ALA A 270 -16.31 3.86 -3.97
CA ALA A 270 -17.65 4.45 -3.99
C ALA A 270 -17.74 5.61 -5.00
N PHE A 271 -16.66 6.35 -5.20
CA PHE A 271 -16.55 7.47 -6.16
C PHE A 271 -16.08 7.04 -7.56
N SER A 272 -15.46 5.87 -7.72
CA SER A 272 -14.93 5.39 -9.02
C SER A 272 -16.01 5.11 -10.08
N ARG A 273 -17.29 5.09 -9.70
CA ARG A 273 -18.43 4.89 -10.61
C ARG A 273 -19.05 6.17 -11.14
N ASP A 274 -18.70 7.34 -10.60
CA ASP A 274 -19.31 8.60 -11.03
C ASP A 274 -18.73 9.01 -12.41
N PRO A 275 -19.55 9.43 -13.39
CA PRO A 275 -19.06 9.96 -14.67
C PRO A 275 -18.05 11.12 -14.55
N VAL A 276 -18.03 11.78 -13.39
CA VAL A 276 -17.17 12.90 -13.03
C VAL A 276 -15.90 12.42 -12.30
N GLU A 277 -15.66 11.11 -12.16
CA GLU A 277 -14.46 10.48 -11.55
C GLU A 277 -13.17 11.18 -11.98
N ARG A 278 -12.96 11.36 -13.30
CA ARG A 278 -11.74 12.04 -13.81
C ARG A 278 -11.56 13.45 -13.27
N LYS A 279 -12.64 14.19 -13.06
CA LYS A 279 -12.60 15.55 -12.51
C LYS A 279 -12.36 15.49 -10.99
N ILE A 280 -12.91 14.50 -10.31
CA ILE A 280 -12.62 14.25 -8.88
C ILE A 280 -11.13 13.92 -8.72
N ASP A 281 -10.59 12.99 -9.51
CA ASP A 281 -9.19 12.60 -9.49
C ASP A 281 -8.25 13.80 -9.72
N GLN A 282 -8.47 14.54 -10.80
CA GLN A 282 -7.68 15.75 -11.11
C GLN A 282 -7.72 16.78 -9.99
N SER A 283 -8.87 16.95 -9.35
CA SER A 283 -9.04 17.94 -8.28
C SER A 283 -8.57 17.43 -6.92
N PHE A 284 -8.49 16.11 -6.74
CA PHE A 284 -7.95 15.45 -5.54
C PHE A 284 -6.43 15.29 -5.59
N SER A 285 -5.83 15.28 -6.79
CA SER A 285 -4.38 15.15 -6.99
C SER A 285 -3.55 16.09 -6.11
N PRO A 286 -3.90 17.37 -5.89
CA PRO A 286 -3.15 18.23 -4.99
C PRO A 286 -3.18 17.78 -3.52
N ILE A 287 -4.31 17.23 -3.05
CA ILE A 287 -4.45 16.70 -1.69
C ILE A 287 -3.57 15.47 -1.53
N TYR A 288 -3.65 14.55 -2.50
CA TYR A 288 -2.78 13.38 -2.58
C TYR A 288 -1.30 13.78 -2.59
N ASP A 289 -0.89 14.64 -3.52
CA ASP A 289 0.52 15.04 -3.70
C ASP A 289 1.08 15.77 -2.47
N PHE A 290 0.23 16.45 -1.70
CA PHE A 290 0.61 17.13 -0.47
C PHE A 290 0.75 16.19 0.71
N PHE A 291 -0.22 15.28 0.94
CA PHE A 291 -0.27 14.47 2.15
C PHE A 291 0.43 13.12 2.02
N ALA A 292 0.44 12.48 0.86
CA ALA A 292 1.07 11.17 0.67
C ALA A 292 2.56 11.12 1.08
N PRO A 293 3.39 12.18 0.86
CA PRO A 293 4.77 12.18 1.34
C PRO A 293 4.91 11.98 2.84
N PHE A 294 3.99 12.50 3.66
CA PHE A 294 4.05 12.37 5.11
C PHE A 294 3.90 10.92 5.57
N PHE A 295 3.09 10.11 4.88
CA PHE A 295 2.96 8.69 5.17
C PHE A 295 4.30 7.97 5.02
N PHE A 296 4.97 8.15 3.87
CA PHE A 296 6.25 7.49 3.60
C PHE A 296 7.40 8.04 4.44
N VAL A 297 7.42 9.35 4.72
CA VAL A 297 8.37 9.96 5.66
C VAL A 297 8.19 9.36 7.05
N HIS A 298 6.95 9.22 7.54
CA HIS A 298 6.67 8.63 8.85
C HIS A 298 7.14 7.17 8.94
N ILE A 299 6.94 6.38 7.88
CA ILE A 299 7.50 5.02 7.79
C ILE A 299 9.04 5.06 7.88
N GLY A 300 9.70 5.94 7.11
CA GLY A 300 11.15 6.07 7.18
C GLY A 300 11.66 6.49 8.56
N MET A 301 10.91 7.34 9.26
CA MET A 301 11.23 7.76 10.64
C MET A 301 11.12 6.62 11.66
N GLY A 302 10.35 5.56 11.36
CA GLY A 302 10.25 4.36 12.19
C GLY A 302 11.47 3.44 12.11
N VAL A 303 12.41 3.70 11.20
CA VAL A 303 13.62 2.87 11.06
C VAL A 303 14.59 3.18 12.18
N GLU A 304 15.01 2.16 12.92
CA GLU A 304 15.98 2.30 14.00
C GLU A 304 17.40 2.01 13.52
N ILE A 305 18.28 3.01 13.53
CA ILE A 305 19.62 2.91 12.91
C ILE A 305 20.50 1.82 13.53
N GLN A 306 20.32 1.54 14.82
CA GLN A 306 21.03 0.48 15.53
C GLN A 306 20.83 -0.92 14.92
N TYR A 307 19.72 -1.16 14.23
CA TYR A 307 19.42 -2.44 13.57
C TYR A 307 19.68 -2.43 12.06
N ILE A 308 20.30 -1.39 11.50
CA ILE A 308 20.46 -1.29 10.03
C ILE A 308 21.36 -2.39 9.45
N PHE A 309 22.41 -2.78 10.15
CA PHE A 309 23.35 -3.80 9.67
C PHE A 309 22.75 -5.21 9.69
N SER A 310 22.02 -5.57 10.76
CA SER A 310 21.29 -6.84 10.80
C SER A 310 20.19 -6.87 9.74
N ALA A 311 19.50 -5.74 9.55
CA ALA A 311 18.47 -5.58 8.52
C ALA A 311 19.02 -5.73 7.09
N LEU A 312 20.27 -5.32 6.81
CA LEU A 312 20.89 -5.55 5.50
C LEU A 312 21.10 -7.05 5.22
N GLY A 313 21.59 -7.80 6.22
CA GLY A 313 21.80 -9.24 6.10
C GLY A 313 20.49 -10.00 5.84
N PHE A 314 19.47 -9.74 6.66
CA PHE A 314 18.12 -10.29 6.43
C PHE A 314 17.50 -9.77 5.13
N GLY A 315 17.77 -8.52 4.78
CA GLY A 315 17.19 -7.84 3.62
C GLY A 315 17.56 -8.50 2.31
N ILE A 316 18.81 -8.93 2.14
CA ILE A 316 19.24 -9.64 0.93
C ILE A 316 18.46 -10.96 0.76
N ILE A 317 18.36 -11.75 1.83
CA ILE A 317 17.68 -13.05 1.81
C ILE A 317 16.18 -12.85 1.55
N LEU A 318 15.55 -11.92 2.27
CA LEU A 318 14.13 -11.65 2.13
C LEU A 318 13.79 -11.03 0.77
N PHE A 319 14.65 -10.15 0.24
CA PHE A 319 14.50 -9.61 -1.12
C PHE A 319 14.53 -10.71 -2.17
N ALA A 320 15.50 -11.61 -2.09
CA ALA A 320 15.61 -12.73 -3.03
C ALA A 320 14.39 -13.64 -2.94
N ALA A 321 13.97 -14.00 -1.72
CA ALA A 321 12.81 -14.84 -1.48
C ALA A 321 11.51 -14.19 -1.95
N ALA A 322 11.27 -12.92 -1.62
CA ALA A 322 10.09 -12.17 -2.05
C ALA A 322 10.02 -12.01 -3.58
N SER A 323 11.16 -11.75 -4.23
CA SER A 323 11.26 -11.64 -5.68
C SER A 323 10.97 -12.98 -6.36
N LEU A 324 11.57 -14.07 -5.85
CA LEU A 324 11.32 -15.43 -6.33
C LEU A 324 9.86 -15.83 -6.11
N GLY A 325 9.29 -15.51 -4.95
CA GLY A 325 7.89 -15.77 -4.61
C GLY A 325 6.95 -15.16 -5.65
N LYS A 326 7.17 -13.91 -6.06
CA LYS A 326 6.39 -13.27 -7.14
C LYS A 326 6.65 -13.87 -8.51
N ILE A 327 7.91 -14.08 -8.88
CA ILE A 327 8.26 -14.66 -10.20
C ILE A 327 7.64 -16.05 -10.36
N VAL A 328 7.69 -16.87 -9.32
CA VAL A 328 7.13 -18.23 -9.32
C VAL A 328 5.61 -18.17 -9.19
N GLY A 329 5.10 -17.43 -8.20
CA GLY A 329 3.68 -17.34 -7.86
C GLY A 329 2.83 -16.76 -8.98
N VAL A 330 3.34 -15.79 -9.73
CA VAL A 330 2.65 -15.16 -10.86
C VAL A 330 3.10 -15.75 -12.19
N GLY A 331 4.41 -15.93 -12.38
CA GLY A 331 4.97 -16.31 -13.68
C GLY A 331 4.60 -17.73 -14.09
N LEU A 332 4.72 -18.73 -13.21
CA LEU A 332 4.39 -20.12 -13.55
C LEU A 332 2.93 -20.30 -13.99
N PRO A 333 1.91 -19.87 -13.22
CA PRO A 333 0.52 -20.01 -13.66
C PRO A 333 0.20 -19.17 -14.90
N SER A 334 0.91 -18.05 -15.11
CA SER A 334 0.75 -17.22 -16.31
C SER A 334 1.19 -17.91 -17.60
N LEU A 335 2.05 -18.93 -17.54
CA LEU A 335 2.48 -19.72 -18.72
C LEU A 335 1.32 -20.39 -19.46
N ARG A 336 0.18 -20.57 -18.79
CA ARG A 336 -1.04 -21.14 -19.38
C ARG A 336 -1.75 -20.16 -20.33
N PHE A 337 -1.49 -18.86 -20.18
CA PHE A 337 -2.19 -17.79 -20.91
C PHE A 337 -1.27 -16.99 -21.82
N ILE A 338 0.02 -16.89 -21.48
CA ILE A 338 1.01 -16.09 -22.21
C ILE A 338 2.36 -16.82 -22.33
N ARG A 339 3.22 -16.34 -23.23
CA ARG A 339 4.54 -16.93 -23.48
C ARG A 339 5.48 -16.78 -22.27
N PRO A 340 6.53 -17.62 -22.14
CA PRO A 340 7.47 -17.58 -21.01
C PRO A 340 8.09 -16.22 -20.71
N ARG A 341 8.42 -15.44 -21.76
CA ARG A 341 8.93 -14.07 -21.57
C ARG A 341 7.87 -13.11 -21.01
N GLY A 342 6.63 -13.20 -21.51
CA GLY A 342 5.50 -12.44 -20.97
C GLY A 342 5.21 -12.83 -19.52
N ALA A 343 5.23 -14.13 -19.22
CA ALA A 343 5.04 -14.64 -17.88
C ALA A 343 6.11 -14.15 -16.89
N LEU A 344 7.39 -14.19 -17.28
CA LEU A 344 8.48 -13.60 -16.49
C LEU A 344 8.29 -12.09 -16.32
N LEU A 345 7.90 -11.39 -17.39
CA LEU A 345 7.67 -9.95 -17.35
C LEU A 345 6.55 -9.57 -16.37
N ILE A 346 5.43 -10.29 -16.33
CA ILE A 346 4.38 -10.04 -15.32
C ILE A 346 4.90 -10.39 -13.93
N GLY A 347 5.57 -11.53 -13.74
CA GLY A 347 6.13 -11.91 -12.44
C GLY A 347 7.10 -10.87 -11.87
N VAL A 348 8.00 -10.33 -12.71
CA VAL A 348 8.90 -9.23 -12.34
C VAL A 348 8.14 -7.92 -12.10
N SER A 349 7.08 -7.67 -12.86
CA SER A 349 6.22 -6.49 -12.67
C SER A 349 5.44 -6.52 -11.36
N MET A 350 5.27 -7.68 -10.73
CA MET A 350 4.59 -7.79 -9.44
C MET A 350 5.54 -7.79 -8.23
N ILE A 351 6.85 -7.63 -8.43
CA ILE A 351 7.82 -7.58 -7.33
C ILE A 351 7.68 -6.35 -6.41
N PRO A 352 7.41 -5.11 -6.89
CA PRO A 352 7.43 -3.91 -6.05
C PRO A 352 6.58 -4.03 -4.77
N ARG A 353 7.18 -3.68 -3.64
CA ARG A 353 6.50 -3.54 -2.34
C ARG A 353 6.62 -2.11 -1.87
N ALA A 354 5.50 -1.48 -1.55
CA ALA A 354 5.48 -0.13 -1.00
C ALA A 354 4.37 0.01 0.05
N GLU A 355 3.32 0.76 -0.25
CA GLU A 355 2.34 1.26 0.71
C GLU A 355 1.74 0.20 1.64
N ILE A 356 1.20 -0.88 1.09
CA ILE A 356 0.53 -1.90 1.90
C ILE A 356 1.55 -2.70 2.73
N ALA A 357 2.69 -3.09 2.15
CA ALA A 357 3.71 -3.82 2.86
C ALA A 357 4.24 -3.03 4.06
N LEU A 358 4.51 -1.74 3.84
CA LEU A 358 4.98 -0.82 4.88
C LEU A 358 3.90 -0.53 5.93
N LEU A 359 2.63 -0.43 5.52
CA LEU A 359 1.50 -0.28 6.43
C LEU A 359 1.38 -1.48 7.38
N VAL A 360 1.45 -2.70 6.86
CA VAL A 360 1.33 -3.93 7.67
C VAL A 360 2.46 -4.01 8.69
N MET A 361 3.70 -3.76 8.27
CA MET A 361 4.84 -3.80 9.19
C MET A 361 4.85 -2.64 10.17
N GLY A 362 4.42 -1.45 9.77
CA GLY A 362 4.29 -0.29 10.66
C GLY A 362 3.21 -0.50 11.71
N TYR A 363 2.11 -1.14 11.34
CA TYR A 363 1.10 -1.58 12.30
C TYR A 363 1.66 -2.61 13.28
N GLY A 364 2.36 -3.63 12.79
CA GLY A 364 3.05 -4.60 13.64
C GLY A 364 4.03 -3.94 14.61
N LEU A 365 4.79 -2.94 14.16
CA LEU A 365 5.70 -2.18 15.01
C LEU A 365 4.94 -1.43 16.11
N SER A 366 3.78 -0.84 15.78
CA SER A 366 2.93 -0.15 16.76
C SER A 366 2.31 -1.08 17.81
N LEU A 367 2.16 -2.37 17.52
CA LEU A 367 1.73 -3.39 18.47
C LEU A 367 2.86 -3.82 19.42
N GLY A 368 4.12 -3.58 19.04
CA GLY A 368 5.32 -3.88 19.80
C GLY A 368 6.17 -5.01 19.22
N ASP A 369 7.34 -5.22 19.84
CA ASP A 369 8.40 -6.11 19.35
C ASP A 369 7.95 -7.56 19.14
N TRP A 370 6.96 -8.03 19.90
CA TRP A 370 6.41 -9.38 19.76
C TRP A 370 5.71 -9.59 18.40
N ALA A 371 5.17 -8.52 17.81
CA ALA A 371 4.49 -8.54 16.52
C ALA A 371 5.45 -8.17 15.39
N THR A 372 6.23 -7.10 15.53
CA THR A 372 7.29 -6.75 14.57
C THR A 372 8.50 -6.19 15.29
N PRO A 373 9.55 -6.99 15.47
CA PRO A 373 10.82 -6.51 16.00
C PRO A 373 11.41 -5.41 15.11
N PRO A 374 12.09 -4.38 15.67
CA PRO A 374 12.67 -3.29 14.90
C PRO A 374 13.62 -3.75 13.77
N ALA A 375 14.41 -4.80 14.01
CA ALA A 375 15.26 -5.39 12.98
C ALA A 375 14.47 -5.93 11.78
N LEU A 376 13.31 -6.53 12.01
CA LEU A 376 12.43 -7.01 10.93
C LEU A 376 11.74 -5.84 10.24
N TYR A 377 11.29 -4.82 10.97
CA TYR A 377 10.73 -3.61 10.39
C TYR A 377 11.71 -2.95 9.41
N ASN A 378 12.93 -2.69 9.86
CA ASN A 378 14.01 -2.16 9.03
C ASN A 378 14.27 -3.03 7.80
N THR A 379 14.28 -4.36 7.98
CA THR A 379 14.46 -5.31 6.88
C THR A 379 13.41 -5.10 5.81
N VAL A 380 12.13 -5.03 6.17
CA VAL A 380 11.04 -4.85 5.20
C VAL A 380 11.08 -3.48 4.55
N VAL A 381 11.44 -2.42 5.29
CA VAL A 381 11.63 -1.08 4.71
C VAL A 381 12.73 -1.10 3.64
N LEU A 382 13.88 -1.70 3.93
CA LEU A 382 14.99 -1.83 2.97
C LEU A 382 14.60 -2.67 1.75
N VAL A 383 13.89 -3.78 1.95
CA VAL A 383 13.40 -4.62 0.85
C VAL A 383 12.37 -3.87 0.00
N SER A 384 11.48 -3.09 0.63
CA SER A 384 10.52 -2.24 -0.07
C SER A 384 11.22 -1.21 -0.96
N LEU A 385 12.23 -0.51 -0.43
CA LEU A 385 13.06 0.40 -1.22
C LEU A 385 13.76 -0.32 -2.38
N ALA A 386 14.39 -1.46 -2.11
CA ALA A 386 15.11 -2.24 -3.11
C ALA A 386 14.19 -2.72 -4.24
N THR A 387 13.01 -3.27 -3.92
CA THR A 387 12.04 -3.73 -4.92
C THR A 387 11.48 -2.56 -5.75
N CYS A 388 11.20 -1.41 -5.14
CA CYS A 388 10.74 -0.22 -5.86
C CYS A 388 11.79 0.40 -6.78
N ILE A 389 13.08 0.24 -6.47
CA ILE A 389 14.19 0.70 -7.32
C ILE A 389 14.47 -0.31 -8.44
N LEU A 390 14.66 -1.58 -8.08
CA LEU A 390 15.20 -2.60 -8.98
C LEU A 390 14.15 -3.11 -9.98
N SER A 391 12.88 -3.22 -9.56
CA SER A 391 11.85 -3.82 -10.43
C SER A 391 11.53 -2.95 -11.64
N PRO A 392 11.32 -1.62 -11.55
CA PRO A 392 11.11 -0.78 -12.74
C PRO A 392 12.23 -0.87 -13.77
N ILE A 393 13.48 -0.97 -13.31
CA ILE A 393 14.67 -1.15 -14.15
C ILE A 393 14.58 -2.48 -14.89
N ALA A 394 14.31 -3.58 -14.16
CA ALA A 394 14.16 -4.91 -14.74
C ALA A 394 12.98 -5.00 -15.72
N VAL A 395 11.82 -4.45 -15.36
CA VAL A 395 10.62 -4.39 -16.22
C VAL A 395 10.91 -3.61 -17.51
N ARG A 396 11.56 -2.45 -17.40
CA ARG A 396 11.94 -1.63 -18.58
C ARG A 396 12.86 -2.41 -19.51
N TRP A 397 13.86 -3.09 -18.98
CA TRP A 397 14.76 -3.93 -19.76
C TRP A 397 14.04 -5.10 -20.45
N LEU A 398 13.14 -5.79 -19.75
CA LEU A 398 12.33 -6.88 -20.30
C LEU A 398 11.35 -6.41 -21.39
N LEU A 399 10.80 -5.20 -21.25
CA LEU A 399 9.90 -4.60 -22.25
C LEU A 399 10.65 -4.20 -23.53
N GLN A 400 11.86 -3.68 -23.42
CA GLN A 400 12.69 -3.29 -24.57
C GLN A 400 13.19 -4.50 -25.38
N THR A 401 13.46 -5.61 -24.71
CA THR A 401 13.94 -6.85 -25.34
C THR A 401 12.80 -7.74 -25.88
N SER A 402 11.54 -7.32 -25.71
CA SER A 402 10.34 -8.05 -26.14
C SER A 402 9.74 -7.45 -27.43
N PRO A 403 9.88 -8.09 -28.61
CA PRO A 403 9.28 -7.59 -29.85
C PRO A 403 7.75 -7.59 -29.78
N PRO A 404 7.06 -6.62 -30.43
CA PRO A 404 5.60 -6.47 -30.39
C PRO A 404 4.90 -7.48 -31.31
N LEU A 405 4.97 -8.77 -31.01
CA LEU A 405 4.24 -9.80 -31.76
C LEU A 405 3.73 -10.91 -30.84
N GLU A 406 2.61 -10.66 -30.16
CA GLU A 406 1.81 -11.72 -29.52
C GLU A 406 0.45 -11.83 -30.22
N ARG A 407 0.15 -13.06 -30.64
CA ARG A 407 -0.87 -13.47 -31.62
C ARG A 407 -2.30 -13.24 -31.09
N LYS A 408 -3.23 -12.89 -31.99
CA LYS A 408 -4.67 -13.18 -31.84
C LYS A 408 -4.88 -14.69 -31.63
N ALA A 409 -5.48 -15.07 -30.51
CA ALA A 409 -6.36 -16.23 -30.29
C ALA A 409 -6.71 -16.20 -28.79
N LEU A 410 -7.96 -16.17 -28.35
CA LEU A 410 -8.98 -17.19 -28.60
C LEU A 410 -10.38 -16.58 -28.73
N THR A 411 -11.05 -16.99 -29.81
CA THR A 411 -12.49 -17.31 -29.86
C THR A 411 -12.83 -18.43 -28.88
#